data_AF-A0A0G2HR65-F1
#
_entry.id   AF-A0A0G2HR65-F1
#
_cell.length_a   1.000
_cell.length_b   1.000
_cell.length_c   1.000
_cell.angle_alpha   90.00
_cell.angle_beta   90.00
_cell.angle_gamma   90.00
#
_symmetry.space_group_name_H-M   'P 1'
#
loop_
_entity.id
_entity.type
_entity.pdbx_description
1 polymer ?
#
loop_
_entity_poly.entity_id
_entity_poly.type
_entity_poly.pdbx_seq_one_letter_code
_entity_poly.pdbx_strand_id
1 'polypeptide(L)'
;MCTWKARAGWVDAAAVLRSVNKAACKEGVEYIVATVERLLISDDDVCYGVLVSEKGGRAYETIAKKSSMGADIPRLLAESAPDQDDIKPRVRLQAVGVPMSIYVLHSSATVDFRDASIVVKLAGEAPNEAIPPRDDGLFKFVAGKSYTNKQKIDSFMMSVPPKKGSPWRWSENGDGIPQQLKNDIDTARRELYGK
;
A
#
# COMPACT_ATOMS: atom_id res chain seq x y z
N MET A 1 27.39 1.33 -13.11
CA MET A 1 27.28 -0.05 -13.65
C MET A 1 25.81 -0.40 -13.70
N CYS A 2 25.27 -0.72 -14.88
CA CYS A 2 23.91 -1.23 -15.04
C CYS A 2 23.98 -2.75 -15.10
N THR A 3 23.04 -3.44 -14.45
CA THR A 3 22.95 -4.90 -14.50
C THR A 3 21.56 -5.29 -15.00
N TRP A 4 21.50 -6.39 -15.76
CA TRP A 4 20.25 -6.95 -16.25
C TRP A 4 20.07 -8.37 -15.70
N LYS A 5 18.84 -8.73 -15.36
CA LYS A 5 18.51 -10.05 -14.80
C LYS A 5 17.35 -10.66 -15.59
N ALA A 6 17.63 -11.69 -16.39
CA ALA A 6 16.65 -12.39 -17.23
C ALA A 6 15.43 -12.94 -16.47
N ARG A 7 15.59 -13.22 -15.18
CA ARG A 7 14.55 -13.79 -14.31
C ARG A 7 13.83 -12.76 -13.43
N ALA A 8 14.12 -11.48 -13.61
CA ALA A 8 13.39 -10.40 -12.96
C ALA A 8 12.33 -9.85 -13.91
N GLY A 9 11.19 -9.45 -13.38
CA GLY A 9 10.07 -8.94 -14.15
C GLY A 9 9.04 -8.28 -13.24
N TRP A 10 7.90 -7.92 -13.82
CA TRP A 10 6.78 -7.32 -13.11
C TRP A 10 5.52 -8.12 -13.39
N VAL A 11 4.49 -7.86 -12.60
CA VAL A 11 3.19 -8.50 -12.76
C VAL A 11 2.10 -7.48 -12.51
N ASP A 12 0.96 -7.68 -13.16
CA ASP A 12 -0.28 -7.00 -12.80
C ASP A 12 -0.81 -7.56 -11.47
N ALA A 13 -0.34 -6.99 -10.38
CA ALA A 13 -0.72 -7.39 -9.03
C ALA A 13 -2.24 -7.30 -8.81
N ALA A 14 -2.92 -6.35 -9.45
CA ALA A 14 -4.36 -6.18 -9.31
C ALA A 14 -5.13 -7.32 -10.03
N ALA A 15 -4.72 -7.69 -11.24
CA ALA A 15 -5.30 -8.84 -11.94
C ALA A 15 -5.01 -10.16 -11.22
N VAL A 16 -3.79 -10.35 -10.73
CA VAL A 16 -3.42 -11.55 -9.95
C VAL A 16 -4.27 -11.66 -8.69
N LEU A 17 -4.40 -10.58 -7.91
CA LEU A 17 -5.20 -10.59 -6.69
C LEU A 17 -6.68 -10.89 -6.98
N ARG A 18 -7.25 -10.29 -8.03
CA ARG A 18 -8.61 -10.61 -8.47
C ARG A 18 -8.75 -12.08 -8.87
N SER A 19 -7.75 -12.63 -9.56
CA SER A 19 -7.75 -14.03 -9.99
C SER A 19 -7.72 -14.99 -8.79
N VAL A 20 -6.82 -14.74 -7.83
CA VAL A 20 -6.70 -15.53 -6.60
C VAL A 20 -7.99 -15.47 -5.78
N ASN A 21 -8.58 -14.29 -5.60
CA ASN A 21 -9.85 -14.15 -4.87
C ASN A 21 -10.98 -14.94 -5.54
N LYS A 22 -11.08 -14.88 -6.87
CA LYS A 22 -12.08 -15.67 -7.63
C LYS A 22 -11.87 -17.17 -7.47
N ALA A 23 -10.61 -17.62 -7.53
CA ALA A 23 -10.28 -19.03 -7.33
C ALA A 23 -10.69 -19.49 -5.92
N ALA A 24 -10.34 -18.72 -4.88
CA ALA A 24 -10.74 -19.02 -3.50
C ALA A 24 -12.26 -19.09 -3.33
N CYS A 25 -13.01 -18.15 -3.93
CA CYS A 25 -14.48 -18.17 -3.88
C CYS A 25 -15.06 -19.41 -4.56
N LYS A 26 -14.46 -19.85 -5.67
CA LYS A 26 -14.88 -21.07 -6.38
C LYS A 26 -14.68 -22.34 -5.53
N GLU A 27 -13.67 -22.35 -4.68
CA GLU A 27 -13.41 -23.42 -3.70
C GLU A 27 -14.25 -23.28 -2.41
N GLY A 28 -15.21 -22.35 -2.37
CA GLY A 28 -16.17 -22.21 -1.27
C GLY A 28 -15.82 -21.15 -0.22
N VAL A 29 -14.79 -20.32 -0.43
CA VAL A 29 -14.52 -19.18 0.46
C VAL A 29 -15.58 -18.10 0.28
N GLU A 30 -16.20 -17.67 1.38
CA GLU A 30 -17.08 -16.50 1.38
C GLU A 30 -16.25 -15.21 1.45
N TYR A 31 -16.45 -14.31 0.48
CA TYR A 31 -15.77 -13.02 0.44
C TYR A 31 -16.68 -11.90 0.97
N ILE A 32 -16.36 -11.40 2.15
CA ILE A 32 -17.10 -10.32 2.82
C ILE A 32 -16.30 -9.02 2.71
N VAL A 33 -16.93 -7.96 2.21
CA VAL A 33 -16.36 -6.61 2.14
C VAL A 33 -16.89 -5.79 3.30
N ALA A 34 -16.06 -5.56 4.31
CA ALA A 34 -16.42 -4.75 5.48
C ALA A 34 -15.20 -3.97 6.01
N THR A 35 -15.46 -2.90 6.76
CA THR A 35 -14.42 -2.18 7.50
C THR A 35 -14.33 -2.75 8.90
N VAL A 36 -13.16 -3.25 9.28
CA VAL A 36 -12.87 -3.69 10.65
C VAL A 36 -12.62 -2.47 11.52
N GLU A 37 -13.39 -2.32 12.60
CA GLU A 37 -13.23 -1.26 13.58
C GLU A 37 -12.33 -1.67 14.75
N ARG A 38 -12.45 -2.94 15.18
CA ARG A 38 -11.75 -3.44 16.36
C ARG A 38 -11.49 -4.93 16.29
N LEU A 39 -10.39 -5.37 16.90
CA LEU A 39 -10.17 -6.77 17.27
C LEU A 39 -10.92 -7.10 18.56
N LEU A 40 -11.53 -8.27 18.60
CA LEU A 40 -12.12 -8.81 19.82
C LEU A 40 -11.07 -9.68 20.51
N ILE A 41 -10.58 -9.22 21.66
CA ILE A 41 -9.49 -9.84 22.42
C ILE A 41 -10.04 -10.25 23.78
N SER A 42 -9.79 -11.49 24.20
CA SER A 42 -10.16 -12.00 25.52
C SER A 42 -9.18 -11.54 26.59
N ASP A 43 -9.53 -11.79 27.87
CA ASP A 43 -8.64 -11.49 29.01
C ASP A 43 -7.30 -12.27 28.95
N ASP A 44 -7.28 -13.44 28.31
CA ASP A 44 -6.06 -14.23 28.06
C ASP A 44 -5.24 -13.76 26.81
N ASP A 45 -5.46 -12.53 26.33
CA ASP A 45 -4.81 -11.94 25.15
C ASP A 45 -5.02 -12.72 23.83
N VAL A 46 -6.11 -13.48 23.73
CA VAL A 46 -6.48 -14.22 22.53
C VAL A 46 -7.43 -13.39 21.67
N CYS A 47 -6.99 -13.05 20.45
CA CYS A 47 -7.88 -12.49 19.44
C CYS A 47 -8.83 -13.58 18.93
N TYR A 48 -10.13 -13.43 19.19
CA TYR A 48 -11.17 -14.39 18.80
C TYR A 48 -12.12 -13.86 17.72
N GLY A 49 -11.95 -12.61 17.30
CA GLY A 49 -12.88 -12.01 16.35
C GLY A 49 -12.54 -10.60 15.91
N VAL A 50 -13.41 -10.07 15.06
CA VAL A 50 -13.37 -8.67 14.62
C VAL A 50 -14.77 -8.06 14.73
N LEU A 51 -14.81 -6.79 15.12
CA LEU A 51 -15.99 -5.94 15.04
C LEU A 51 -15.93 -5.16 13.74
N VAL A 52 -17.01 -5.17 12.95
CA VAL A 52 -17.10 -4.40 11.70
C VAL A 52 -18.14 -3.29 11.75
N SER A 53 -17.92 -2.25 10.94
CA SER A 53 -18.70 -1.00 10.92
C SER A 53 -20.05 -1.09 10.18
N GLU A 54 -20.63 -2.28 9.96
CA GLU A 54 -21.94 -2.40 9.28
C GLU A 54 -23.08 -1.81 10.15
N LYS A 55 -24.26 -1.52 9.57
CA LYS A 55 -25.44 -0.89 10.24
C LYS A 55 -26.00 -1.74 11.40
N GLY A 56 -25.24 -1.85 12.50
CA GLY A 56 -25.52 -2.70 13.64
C GLY A 56 -24.29 -3.27 14.35
N GLY A 57 -23.05 -3.00 13.89
CA GLY A 57 -21.84 -3.45 14.57
C GLY A 57 -21.71 -4.97 14.62
N ARG A 58 -21.89 -5.65 13.48
CA ARG A 58 -21.83 -7.11 13.44
C ARG A 58 -20.43 -7.57 13.88
N ALA A 59 -20.40 -8.47 14.85
CA ALA A 59 -19.20 -9.19 15.22
C ALA A 59 -19.05 -10.42 14.33
N TYR A 60 -17.84 -10.65 13.82
CA TYR A 60 -17.45 -11.89 13.17
C TYR A 60 -16.45 -12.60 14.07
N GLU A 61 -16.81 -13.79 14.56
CA GLU A 61 -15.85 -14.67 15.21
C GLU A 61 -14.81 -15.12 14.19
N THR A 62 -13.55 -14.88 14.50
CA THR A 62 -12.42 -15.20 13.64
C THR A 62 -11.75 -16.46 14.19
N ILE A 63 -11.86 -17.57 13.45
CA ILE A 63 -11.18 -18.82 13.80
C ILE A 63 -9.70 -18.79 13.35
N ALA A 64 -9.30 -17.79 12.56
CA ALA A 64 -7.96 -17.72 11.98
C ALA A 64 -6.95 -17.00 12.90
N LYS A 65 -5.91 -17.73 13.33
CA LYS A 65 -4.74 -17.22 14.07
C LYS A 65 -3.84 -16.23 13.28
N LYS A 66 -4.22 -15.85 12.06
CA LYS A 66 -3.39 -15.06 11.14
C LYS A 66 -4.18 -13.86 10.60
N SER A 67 -3.66 -12.67 10.86
CA SER A 67 -4.15 -11.40 10.30
C SER A 67 -3.23 -10.93 9.16
N SER A 68 -3.80 -10.27 8.15
CA SER A 68 -3.07 -9.70 7.01
C SER A 68 -3.67 -8.35 6.57
N MET A 69 -3.85 -7.44 7.52
CA MET A 69 -4.44 -6.10 7.29
C MET A 69 -3.43 -5.01 6.85
N GLY A 70 -2.21 -5.42 6.49
CA GLY A 70 -1.18 -4.54 5.93
C GLY A 70 -0.82 -3.37 6.85
N ALA A 71 -0.69 -2.17 6.26
CA ALA A 71 -0.19 -0.97 6.94
C ALA A 71 -1.09 -0.46 8.09
N ASP A 72 -2.32 -0.97 8.21
CA ASP A 72 -3.27 -0.51 9.23
C ASP A 72 -3.22 -1.35 10.52
N ILE A 73 -2.54 -2.50 10.51
CA ILE A 73 -2.35 -3.36 11.69
C ILE A 73 -1.88 -2.56 12.91
N PRO A 74 -0.89 -1.64 12.81
CA PRO A 74 -0.44 -0.92 13.98
C PRO A 74 -1.55 -0.11 14.66
N ARG A 75 -2.39 0.58 13.87
CA ARG A 75 -3.50 1.38 14.39
C ARG A 75 -4.52 0.47 15.05
N LEU A 76 -4.91 -0.59 14.36
CA LEU A 76 -5.94 -1.50 14.84
C LEU A 76 -5.53 -2.17 16.16
N LEU A 77 -4.28 -2.61 16.32
CA LEU A 77 -3.77 -3.16 17.59
C LEU A 77 -3.84 -2.12 18.72
N ALA A 78 -3.39 -0.89 18.46
CA ALA A 78 -3.37 0.18 19.44
C ALA A 78 -4.79 0.57 19.91
N GLU A 79 -5.74 0.63 18.98
CA GLU A 79 -7.13 1.04 19.25
C GLU A 79 -7.99 -0.11 19.81
N SER A 80 -7.58 -1.38 19.61
CA SER A 80 -8.32 -2.54 20.10
C SER A 80 -7.96 -2.93 21.54
N ALA A 81 -6.73 -2.66 21.97
CA ALA A 81 -6.25 -2.97 23.31
C ALA A 81 -5.43 -1.81 23.89
N PRO A 82 -6.05 -0.64 24.15
CA PRO A 82 -5.35 0.57 24.56
C PRO A 82 -4.63 0.42 25.92
N ASP A 83 -5.10 -0.49 26.78
CA ASP A 83 -4.54 -0.70 28.11
C ASP A 83 -3.55 -1.88 28.19
N GLN A 84 -3.37 -2.64 27.10
CA GLN A 84 -2.48 -3.81 27.07
C GLN A 84 -1.17 -3.48 26.36
N ASP A 85 -0.15 -3.17 27.16
CA ASP A 85 1.14 -2.69 26.67
C ASP A 85 1.91 -3.69 25.79
N ASP A 86 1.64 -5.00 25.96
CA ASP A 86 2.26 -6.09 25.19
C ASP A 86 1.67 -6.23 23.77
N ILE A 87 0.41 -5.83 23.59
CA ILE A 87 -0.26 -5.82 22.28
C ILE A 87 0.15 -4.59 21.47
N LYS A 88 0.49 -3.48 22.14
CA LYS A 88 0.85 -2.23 21.46
C LYS A 88 2.00 -2.43 20.48
N PRO A 89 1.87 -1.93 19.23
CA PRO A 89 2.91 -2.11 18.21
C PRO A 89 4.23 -1.42 18.57
N ARG A 90 4.15 -0.26 19.26
CA ARG A 90 5.30 0.58 19.63
C ARG A 90 6.25 0.80 18.45
N VAL A 91 7.48 0.29 18.55
CA VAL A 91 8.52 0.37 17.52
C VAL A 91 8.61 -0.88 16.64
N ARG A 92 7.84 -1.94 16.95
CA ARG A 92 7.91 -3.23 16.24
C ARG A 92 7.25 -3.18 14.87
N LEU A 93 6.20 -2.36 14.73
CA LEU A 93 5.44 -2.23 13.49
C LEU A 93 5.12 -0.75 13.24
N GLN A 94 5.38 -0.31 12.01
CA GLN A 94 5.17 1.07 11.60
C GLN A 94 4.60 1.10 10.18
N ALA A 95 3.57 1.93 9.96
CA ALA A 95 3.09 2.20 8.60
C ALA A 95 4.08 3.09 7.85
N VAL A 96 4.37 2.73 6.60
CA VAL A 96 5.24 3.48 5.71
C VAL A 96 4.51 3.69 4.38
N GLY A 97 4.51 4.94 3.90
CA GLY A 97 3.99 5.29 2.59
C GLY A 97 5.09 5.31 1.56
N VAL A 98 4.83 4.74 0.38
CA VAL A 98 5.70 4.84 -0.79
C VAL A 98 4.96 5.63 -1.87
N PRO A 99 5.43 6.83 -2.21
CA PRO A 99 4.86 7.63 -3.28
C PRO A 99 4.95 6.90 -4.63
N MET A 100 3.86 6.95 -5.39
CA MET A 100 3.80 6.44 -6.76
C MET A 100 3.08 7.45 -7.64
N SER A 101 3.44 7.51 -8.91
CA SER A 101 2.69 8.25 -9.91
C SER A 101 2.43 7.39 -11.15
N ILE A 102 1.41 7.78 -11.89
CA ILE A 102 1.05 7.20 -13.18
C ILE A 102 1.11 8.31 -14.23
N TYR A 103 1.80 8.06 -15.33
CA TYR A 103 1.82 8.95 -16.49
C TYR A 103 1.22 8.24 -17.70
N VAL A 104 0.47 8.99 -18.50
CA VAL A 104 -0.13 8.48 -19.73
C VAL A 104 0.82 8.71 -20.88
N LEU A 105 1.16 7.66 -21.62
CA LEU A 105 1.88 7.75 -22.87
C LEU A 105 0.98 8.45 -23.90
N HIS A 106 1.50 9.53 -24.50
CA HIS A 106 0.74 10.25 -25.52
C HIS A 106 0.50 9.34 -26.74
N SER A 107 -0.70 9.40 -27.34
CA SER A 107 -1.09 8.51 -28.44
C SER A 107 -0.23 8.67 -29.71
N SER A 108 0.50 9.77 -29.83
CA SER A 108 1.44 10.02 -30.93
C SER A 108 2.85 9.45 -30.70
N ALA A 109 3.09 8.77 -29.57
CA ALA A 109 4.37 8.14 -29.30
C ALA A 109 4.61 6.98 -30.29
N THR A 110 5.76 7.01 -30.96
CA THR A 110 6.16 5.97 -31.93
C THR A 110 6.98 4.84 -31.30
N VAL A 111 7.25 4.92 -30.00
CA VAL A 111 8.08 3.96 -29.28
C VAL A 111 7.23 2.80 -28.79
N ASP A 112 7.65 1.58 -29.14
CA ASP A 112 7.06 0.34 -28.66
C ASP A 112 7.68 -0.07 -27.32
N PHE A 113 6.86 -0.15 -26.28
CA PHE A 113 7.28 -0.49 -24.92
C PHE A 113 6.97 -1.95 -24.54
N ARG A 114 6.45 -2.79 -25.45
CA ARG A 114 6.03 -4.16 -25.14
C ARG A 114 7.13 -5.02 -24.49
N ASP A 115 8.36 -4.86 -24.95
CA ASP A 115 9.53 -5.58 -24.43
C ASP A 115 10.41 -4.72 -23.50
N ALA A 116 9.92 -3.55 -23.08
CA ALA A 116 10.67 -2.68 -22.19
C ALA A 116 10.86 -3.35 -20.82
N SER A 117 12.08 -3.24 -20.29
CA SER A 117 12.41 -3.72 -18.95
C SER A 117 11.98 -2.73 -17.88
N ILE A 118 11.75 -3.23 -16.66
CA ILE A 118 11.68 -2.37 -15.48
C ILE A 118 13.05 -1.72 -15.30
N VAL A 119 13.05 -0.42 -14.99
CA VAL A 119 14.26 0.30 -14.63
C VAL A 119 14.26 0.55 -13.14
N VAL A 120 15.27 0.04 -12.43
CA VAL A 120 15.51 0.35 -11.02
C VAL A 120 16.74 1.25 -10.94
N LYS A 121 16.53 2.52 -10.60
CA LYS A 121 17.58 3.54 -10.45
C LYS A 121 17.81 3.79 -8.97
N LEU A 122 18.92 3.28 -8.44
CA LEU A 122 19.28 3.44 -7.03
C LEU A 122 20.13 4.69 -6.73
N ALA A 123 20.63 5.37 -7.77
CA ALA A 123 21.55 6.51 -7.65
C ALA A 123 21.01 7.76 -8.35
N GLY A 124 21.60 8.93 -8.04
CA GLY A 124 21.20 10.24 -8.55
C GLY A 124 20.23 10.98 -7.61
N GLU A 125 19.67 12.10 -8.07
CA GLU A 125 18.86 12.99 -7.24
C GLU A 125 17.51 12.36 -6.83
N ALA A 126 16.90 11.61 -7.75
CA ALA A 126 15.65 10.90 -7.54
C ALA A 126 15.77 9.38 -7.82
N PRO A 127 16.27 8.59 -6.86
CA PRO A 127 16.19 7.13 -6.94
C PRO A 127 14.73 6.67 -7.09
N ASN A 128 14.47 5.72 -7.98
CA ASN A 128 13.12 5.30 -8.35
C ASN A 128 13.10 3.93 -9.04
N GLU A 129 11.89 3.39 -9.15
CA GLU A 129 11.57 2.27 -10.03
C GLU A 129 10.56 2.74 -11.09
N ALA A 130 10.81 2.41 -12.35
CA ALA A 130 9.90 2.70 -13.45
C ALA A 130 9.44 1.39 -14.09
N ILE A 131 8.12 1.19 -14.10
CA ILE A 131 7.47 0.09 -14.80
C ILE A 131 6.90 0.64 -16.10
N PRO A 132 7.29 0.08 -17.26
CA PRO A 132 6.82 0.53 -18.56
C PRO A 132 5.31 0.27 -18.74
N PRO A 133 4.67 0.98 -19.68
CA PRO A 133 3.24 0.87 -19.91
C PRO A 133 2.89 -0.49 -20.52
N ARG A 134 1.63 -0.86 -20.34
CA ARG A 134 1.02 -1.97 -21.08
C ARG A 134 0.31 -1.40 -22.30
N ASP A 135 -0.61 -2.19 -22.83
CA ASP A 135 -1.57 -1.75 -23.85
C ASP A 135 -2.48 -0.59 -23.36
N ASP A 136 -2.48 -0.30 -22.05
CA ASP A 136 -3.19 0.84 -21.45
C ASP A 136 -2.43 2.18 -21.55
N GLY A 137 -1.16 2.15 -21.99
CA GLY A 137 -0.34 3.34 -22.10
C GLY A 137 0.07 3.95 -20.76
N LEU A 138 -0.05 3.25 -19.63
CA LEU A 138 0.21 3.81 -18.30
C LEU A 138 1.60 3.48 -17.76
N PHE A 139 2.51 4.45 -17.74
CA PHE A 139 3.78 4.33 -17.02
C PHE A 139 3.56 4.46 -15.52
N LYS A 140 4.21 3.60 -14.74
CA LYS A 140 4.21 3.72 -13.28
C LYS A 140 5.61 4.03 -12.78
N PHE A 141 5.72 5.07 -11.96
CA PHE A 141 6.94 5.40 -11.23
C PHE A 141 6.72 5.24 -9.74
N VAL A 142 7.69 4.65 -9.06
CA VAL A 142 7.70 4.44 -7.63
C VAL A 142 8.92 5.15 -7.07
N ALA A 143 8.72 6.03 -6.09
CA ALA A 143 9.83 6.71 -5.44
C ALA A 143 10.70 5.71 -4.66
N GLY A 144 12.02 5.85 -4.73
CA GLY A 144 12.95 5.10 -3.89
C GLY A 144 12.96 5.57 -2.43
N LYS A 145 12.31 6.70 -2.13
CA LYS A 145 12.16 7.25 -0.79
C LYS A 145 10.75 6.98 -0.27
N SER A 146 10.69 6.54 0.98
CA SER A 146 9.45 6.34 1.71
C SER A 146 9.20 7.46 2.72
N TYR A 147 7.98 7.57 3.24
CA TYR A 147 7.63 8.52 4.28
C TYR A 147 6.78 7.90 5.38
N THR A 148 6.75 8.59 6.52
CA THR A 148 5.99 8.20 7.71
C THR A 148 4.99 9.27 8.05
N ASN A 149 3.78 8.88 8.43
CA ASN A 149 2.71 9.77 8.83
C ASN A 149 2.44 9.58 10.33
N LYS A 150 3.31 10.16 11.15
CA LYS A 150 3.24 10.02 12.61
C LYS A 150 2.06 10.79 13.18
N GLN A 151 1.16 10.08 13.84
CA GLN A 151 0.02 10.63 14.56
C GLN A 151 0.06 10.18 16.01
N LYS A 152 -0.55 10.96 16.90
CA LYS A 152 -0.79 10.56 18.28
C LYS A 152 -1.98 9.59 18.29
N ILE A 153 -1.74 8.35 18.72
CA ILE A 153 -2.77 7.35 18.98
C ILE A 153 -2.73 7.08 20.48
N ASP A 154 -3.79 7.46 21.17
CA ASP A 154 -3.86 7.44 22.63
C ASP A 154 -2.65 8.14 23.29
N SER A 155 -1.79 7.38 23.99
CA SER A 155 -0.68 7.86 24.80
C SER A 155 0.66 7.88 24.07
N PHE A 156 0.74 7.43 22.81
CA PHE A 156 2.00 7.32 22.07
C PHE A 156 1.92 7.82 20.62
N MET A 157 3.09 8.11 20.05
CA MET A 157 3.23 8.55 18.67
C MET A 157 3.57 7.35 17.78
N MET A 158 2.84 7.20 16.67
CA MET A 158 3.07 6.12 15.73
C MET A 158 2.70 6.52 14.31
N SER A 159 3.36 5.92 13.32
CA SER A 159 3.00 6.14 11.92
C SER A 159 1.82 5.26 11.53
N VAL A 160 0.78 5.89 10.98
CA VAL A 160 -0.45 5.22 10.52
C VAL A 160 -0.87 5.76 9.15
N PRO A 161 -1.65 5.01 8.35
CA PRO A 161 -2.21 5.53 7.11
C PRO A 161 -3.02 6.84 7.35
N PRO A 162 -3.05 7.78 6.38
CA PRO A 162 -3.89 8.97 6.48
C PRO A 162 -5.38 8.63 6.68
N LYS A 163 -6.09 9.39 7.54
CA LYS A 163 -7.53 9.20 7.81
C LYS A 163 -8.42 9.71 6.67
N LYS A 164 -7.97 10.74 5.95
CA LYS A 164 -8.67 11.37 4.81
C LYS A 164 -7.83 11.19 3.55
N GLY A 165 -8.52 11.01 2.43
CA GLY A 165 -7.90 10.74 1.13
C GLY A 165 -7.89 9.25 0.83
N SER A 166 -8.04 8.92 -0.44
CA SER A 166 -7.74 7.58 -0.92
C SER A 166 -6.23 7.38 -0.76
N PRO A 167 -5.75 6.30 -0.10
CA PRO A 167 -4.31 6.00 -0.10
C PRO A 167 -3.77 5.75 -1.52
N TRP A 168 -4.68 5.70 -2.51
CA TRP A 168 -4.41 5.41 -3.90
C TRP A 168 -4.29 6.65 -4.80
N ARG A 169 -4.72 7.85 -4.39
CA ARG A 169 -4.75 9.02 -5.28
C ARG A 169 -4.42 10.33 -4.57
N TRP A 170 -3.63 11.14 -5.25
CA TRP A 170 -3.41 12.53 -4.87
C TRP A 170 -4.71 13.32 -5.00
N SER A 171 -5.02 14.14 -4.00
CA SER A 171 -6.16 15.06 -4.05
C SER A 171 -5.68 16.50 -3.85
N GLU A 172 -6.30 17.43 -4.58
CA GLU A 172 -6.02 18.87 -4.50
C GLU A 172 -6.20 19.41 -3.07
N ASN A 173 -7.12 18.83 -2.30
CA ASN A 173 -7.41 19.22 -0.91
C ASN A 173 -6.45 18.59 0.12
N GLY A 174 -5.28 18.12 -0.33
CA GLY A 174 -4.26 17.47 0.48
C GLY A 174 -4.45 15.95 0.60
N ASP A 175 -3.37 15.22 0.40
CA ASP A 175 -3.28 13.75 0.47
C ASP A 175 -2.31 13.28 1.58
N GLY A 176 -1.75 14.22 2.35
CA GLY A 176 -0.74 13.96 3.37
C GLY A 176 0.63 13.56 2.80
N ILE A 177 0.85 13.64 1.48
CA ILE A 177 2.12 13.32 0.84
C ILE A 177 2.96 14.60 0.72
N PRO A 178 4.18 14.63 1.30
CA PRO A 178 5.08 15.78 1.17
C PRO A 178 5.32 16.17 -0.30
N GLN A 179 5.22 17.46 -0.61
CA GLN A 179 5.40 17.98 -1.97
C GLN A 179 6.75 17.59 -2.58
N GLN A 180 7.81 17.55 -1.77
CA GLN A 180 9.14 17.12 -2.22
C GLN A 180 9.11 15.71 -2.82
N LEU A 181 8.32 14.78 -2.28
CA LEU A 181 8.24 13.43 -2.82
C LEU A 181 7.51 13.38 -4.18
N LYS A 182 6.53 14.27 -4.37
CA LYS A 182 5.87 14.45 -5.67
C LYS A 182 6.87 14.97 -6.70
N ASN A 183 7.66 15.98 -6.32
CA ASN A 183 8.71 16.55 -7.15
C ASN A 183 9.80 15.51 -7.49
N ASP A 184 10.21 14.68 -6.52
CA ASP A 184 11.20 13.63 -6.72
C ASP A 184 10.73 12.62 -7.78
N ILE A 185 9.46 12.17 -7.73
CA ILE A 185 8.91 11.27 -8.77
C ILE A 185 8.91 11.94 -10.15
N ASP A 186 8.57 13.22 -10.19
CA ASP A 186 8.52 13.99 -11.43
C ASP A 186 9.92 14.18 -12.04
N THR A 187 10.94 14.38 -11.20
CA THR A 187 12.36 14.37 -11.58
C THR A 187 12.78 12.99 -12.10
N ALA A 188 12.41 11.91 -11.41
CA ALA A 188 12.69 10.55 -11.83
C ALA A 188 12.17 10.24 -13.24
N ARG A 189 10.93 10.67 -13.56
CA ARG A 189 10.38 10.57 -14.92
C ARG A 189 11.28 11.27 -15.94
N ARG A 190 11.64 12.53 -15.64
CA ARG A 190 12.48 13.36 -16.54
C ARG A 190 13.85 12.76 -16.78
N GLU A 191 14.47 12.20 -15.75
CA GLU A 191 15.81 11.57 -15.85
C GLU A 191 15.79 10.30 -16.72
N LEU A 192 14.71 9.51 -16.66
CA LEU A 192 14.65 8.23 -17.37
C LEU A 192 14.10 8.33 -18.79
N TYR A 193 13.09 9.17 -19.01
CA TYR A 193 12.34 9.21 -20.28
C TYR A 193 12.29 10.59 -20.93
N GLY A 194 12.94 11.60 -20.36
CA GLY A 194 12.94 12.96 -20.90
C GLY A 194 11.68 13.77 -20.56
N LYS A 195 11.45 14.85 -21.30
CA LYS A 195 10.32 15.78 -21.05
C LYS A 195 8.97 15.15 -21.39
#